data_AF-A0A820AMS3-F1
#
_entry.id   AF-A0A820AMS3-F1
#
_cell.length_a   1.000
_cell.length_b   1.000
_cell.length_c   1.000
_cell.angle_alpha   90.00
_cell.angle_beta   90.00
_cell.angle_gamma   90.00
#
_symmetry.space_group_name_H-M   'P 1'
#
loop_
_entity.id
_entity.type
_entity.pdbx_description
1 polymer ?
#
loop_
_entity_poly.entity_id
_entity_poly.type
_entity_poly.pdbx_seq_one_letter_code
_entity_poly.pdbx_strand_id
1 'polypeptide(L)'
;HLVELHKEQGYDIWWQDNNICPTEENYHKMIDSKCGGLFHLTLDLLRIYSPINLTEEKTKAINDICQTFGLFFFQIRDDYCNLISMEYSQNKTFCEDLTEGKYSFPIIHAIQNRPNDNRIQNILK
;
A
#
# COMPACT_ATOMS: atom_id res chain seq x y z
N HIS A 1 1.30 13.81 -9.61
CA HIS A 1 1.90 12.98 -8.54
C HIS A 1 1.09 12.99 -7.26
N LEU A 2 0.93 14.13 -6.57
CA LEU A 2 0.15 14.19 -5.31
C LEU A 2 -1.35 13.92 -5.50
N VAL A 3 -1.94 14.33 -6.63
CA VAL A 3 -3.36 14.07 -6.93
C VAL A 3 -3.64 12.58 -7.03
N GLU A 4 -2.77 11.82 -7.70
CA GLU A 4 -2.91 10.36 -7.82
C GLU A 4 -2.79 9.70 -6.44
N LEU A 5 -1.84 10.13 -5.61
CA LEU A 5 -1.73 9.64 -4.23
C LEU A 5 -3.02 9.84 -3.42
N HIS A 6 -3.69 11.00 -3.56
CA HIS A 6 -4.94 11.26 -2.85
C HIS A 6 -6.11 10.44 -3.42
N LYS A 7 -6.14 10.19 -4.73
CA LYS A 7 -7.15 9.31 -5.35
C LYS A 7 -7.03 7.89 -4.82
N GLU A 8 -5.81 7.35 -4.78
CA GLU A 8 -5.57 5.98 -4.30
C GLU A 8 -5.82 5.83 -2.81
N GLN A 9 -5.47 6.86 -2.01
CA GLN A 9 -5.87 6.90 -0.61
C GLN A 9 -7.41 6.95 -0.46
N GLY A 10 -8.11 7.62 -1.37
CA GLY A 10 -9.56 7.65 -1.43
C GLY A 10 -10.18 6.29 -1.76
N TYR A 11 -9.54 5.48 -2.61
CA TYR A 11 -9.99 4.11 -2.89
C TYR A 11 -9.88 3.20 -1.65
N ASP A 12 -8.79 3.31 -0.89
CA ASP A 12 -8.58 2.58 0.36
C ASP A 12 -9.71 2.85 1.36
N ILE A 13 -10.02 4.15 1.56
CA ILE A 13 -11.12 4.59 2.44
C ILE A 13 -12.49 4.17 1.87
N TRP A 14 -12.69 4.28 0.56
CA TRP A 14 -13.96 3.91 -0.06
C TRP A 14 -14.25 2.42 0.09
N TRP A 15 -13.25 1.54 -0.04
CA TRP A 15 -13.40 0.11 0.19
C TRP A 15 -13.78 -0.19 1.63
N GLN A 16 -13.11 0.44 2.58
CA GLN A 16 -13.39 0.34 4.01
C GLN A 16 -14.83 0.80 4.33
N ASP A 17 -15.21 2.02 3.96
CA ASP A 17 -16.52 2.60 4.28
C ASP A 17 -17.69 1.82 3.66
N ASN A 18 -17.48 1.26 2.46
CA ASN A 18 -18.51 0.50 1.75
C ASN A 18 -18.48 -1.00 2.05
N ASN A 19 -17.55 -1.47 2.90
CA ASN A 19 -17.32 -2.90 3.18
C ASN A 19 -17.12 -3.73 1.89
N ILE A 20 -16.43 -3.17 0.90
CA ILE A 20 -16.15 -3.84 -0.37
C ILE A 20 -14.73 -4.37 -0.32
N CYS A 21 -14.58 -5.68 -0.21
CA CYS A 21 -13.28 -6.32 -0.29
C CYS A 21 -12.73 -6.21 -1.73
N PRO A 22 -11.56 -5.55 -1.95
CA PRO A 22 -10.94 -5.49 -3.27
C PRO A 22 -10.36 -6.86 -3.67
N THR A 23 -10.10 -7.03 -4.97
CA THR A 23 -9.31 -8.16 -5.48
C THR A 23 -7.82 -7.95 -5.15
N GLU A 24 -7.02 -9.03 -5.10
CA GLU A 24 -5.57 -8.89 -4.90
C GLU A 24 -4.95 -8.02 -6.01
N GLU A 25 -5.40 -8.19 -7.24
CA GLU A 25 -4.95 -7.39 -8.39
C GLU A 25 -5.30 -5.90 -8.23
N ASN A 26 -6.50 -5.56 -7.74
CA ASN A 26 -6.91 -4.18 -7.52
C ASN A 26 -6.13 -3.54 -6.37
N TYR A 27 -5.87 -4.30 -5.30
CA TYR A 27 -5.03 -3.85 -4.20
C TYR A 27 -3.59 -3.59 -4.68
N HIS A 28 -3.03 -4.48 -5.51
CA HIS A 28 -1.71 -4.28 -6.11
C HIS A 28 -1.66 -3.04 -7.00
N LYS A 29 -2.67 -2.79 -7.84
CA LYS A 29 -2.75 -1.59 -8.68
C LYS A 29 -2.87 -0.30 -7.86
N MET A 30 -3.64 -0.34 -6.78
CA MET A 30 -3.79 0.81 -5.87
C MET A 30 -2.46 1.12 -5.18
N ILE A 31 -1.78 0.10 -4.63
CA ILE A 31 -0.43 0.26 -4.09
C ILE A 31 0.45 0.86 -5.17
N ASP A 32 0.56 0.23 -6.33
CA ASP A 32 1.46 0.66 -7.39
C ASP A 32 1.30 2.14 -7.75
N SER A 33 0.05 2.61 -7.82
CA SER A 33 -0.30 4.00 -8.13
C SER A 33 -0.04 4.96 -6.96
N LYS A 34 -0.38 4.58 -5.73
CA LYS A 34 -0.10 5.35 -4.50
C LYS A 34 1.42 5.54 -4.30
N CYS A 35 2.14 4.48 -4.61
CA CYS A 35 3.56 4.30 -4.43
C CYS A 35 4.37 5.03 -5.51
N GLY A 36 3.96 4.92 -6.77
CA GLY A 36 4.57 5.66 -7.88
C GLY A 36 4.46 7.18 -7.70
N GLY A 37 3.38 7.69 -7.12
CA GLY A 37 3.16 9.13 -6.94
C GLY A 37 4.28 9.84 -6.17
N LEU A 38 4.66 9.33 -4.99
CA LEU A 38 5.61 10.01 -4.10
C LEU A 38 7.08 9.85 -4.55
N PHE A 39 7.43 8.69 -5.11
CA PHE A 39 8.79 8.45 -5.59
C PHE A 39 9.09 9.17 -6.89
N HIS A 40 8.13 9.22 -7.83
CA HIS A 40 8.30 10.04 -9.03
C HIS A 40 8.56 11.50 -8.64
N LEU A 41 7.79 12.05 -7.68
CA LEU A 41 8.02 13.41 -7.17
C LEU A 41 9.43 13.56 -6.57
N THR A 42 9.86 12.61 -5.75
CA THR A 42 11.18 12.67 -5.09
C THR A 42 12.32 12.60 -6.10
N LEU A 43 12.20 11.74 -7.12
CA LEU A 43 13.19 11.57 -8.17
C LEU A 43 13.22 12.76 -9.13
N ASP A 44 12.07 13.35 -9.43
CA ASP A 44 11.98 14.59 -10.20
C ASP A 44 12.67 15.74 -9.45
N LEU A 45 12.46 15.87 -8.14
CA LEU A 45 13.16 16.85 -7.31
C LEU A 45 14.67 16.60 -7.30
N LEU A 46 15.09 15.35 -7.08
CA LEU A 46 16.52 15.00 -7.10
C LEU A 46 17.14 15.31 -8.46
N ARG A 47 16.43 15.09 -9.56
CA ARG A 47 16.91 15.41 -10.91
C ARG A 47 17.06 16.91 -11.15
N ILE A 48 16.12 17.72 -10.65
CA ILE A 48 16.16 19.18 -10.81
C ILE A 48 17.33 19.80 -10.02
N TYR A 49 17.62 19.28 -8.82
CA TYR A 49 18.61 19.86 -7.92
C TYR A 49 19.99 19.17 -7.96
N SER A 50 20.12 18.04 -8.66
CA SER A 50 21.39 17.32 -8.76
C SER A 50 22.28 17.88 -9.87
N PRO A 51 23.59 18.05 -9.63
CA PRO A 51 24.55 18.39 -10.68
C PRO A 51 24.80 17.23 -11.66
N ILE A 52 24.25 16.04 -11.39
CA ILE A 52 24.39 14.84 -12.22
C ILE A 52 23.24 14.79 -13.23
N ASN A 53 23.57 14.87 -14.52
CA ASN A 53 22.61 14.57 -15.59
C ASN A 53 22.35 13.07 -15.63
N LEU A 54 21.30 12.64 -14.92
CA LEU A 54 20.78 11.27 -15.03
C LEU A 54 20.17 11.08 -16.42
N THR A 55 20.58 10.01 -17.10
CA THR A 55 19.93 9.59 -18.34
C THR A 55 18.52 9.09 -18.04
N GLU A 56 17.63 9.17 -19.03
CA GLU A 56 16.25 8.68 -18.89
C GLU A 56 16.21 7.20 -18.53
N GLU A 57 17.11 6.37 -19.10
CA GLU A 57 17.24 4.95 -18.74
C GLU A 57 17.54 4.72 -17.26
N LYS A 58 18.49 5.47 -16.68
CA LYS A 58 18.85 5.32 -15.26
C LYS A 58 17.73 5.80 -14.36
N THR A 59 17.05 6.88 -14.75
CA THR A 59 15.89 7.39 -14.01
C THR A 59 14.76 6.35 -13.99
N LYS A 60 14.47 5.74 -15.13
CA LYS A 60 13.49 4.65 -15.23
C LYS A 60 13.89 3.44 -14.40
N ALA A 61 15.15 3.00 -14.46
CA ALA A 61 15.62 1.89 -13.65
C ALA A 61 15.49 2.16 -12.14
N ILE A 62 15.78 3.37 -11.68
CA ILE A 62 15.61 3.77 -10.28
C ILE A 62 14.12 3.80 -9.91
N ASN A 63 13.25 4.33 -10.77
CA ASN A 63 11.80 4.28 -10.57
C ASN A 63 11.31 2.84 -10.40
N ASP A 64 11.67 1.94 -11.32
CA ASP A 64 11.23 0.54 -11.33
C ASP A 64 11.70 -0.19 -10.04
N ILE A 65 12.93 0.06 -9.59
CA ILE A 65 13.48 -0.49 -8.34
C ILE A 65 12.74 0.07 -7.12
N CYS A 66 12.55 1.38 -7.06
CA CYS A 66 11.86 2.03 -5.93
C CYS A 66 10.39 1.60 -5.83
N GLN A 67 9.71 1.46 -6.96
CA GLN A 67 8.32 1.01 -7.06
C GLN A 67 8.19 -0.44 -6.59
N THR A 68 9.02 -1.34 -7.14
CA THR A 68 8.98 -2.77 -6.83
C THR A 68 9.43 -3.08 -5.40
N PHE A 69 10.52 -2.45 -4.95
CA PHE A 69 11.20 -2.84 -3.70
C PHE A 69 10.82 -1.96 -2.51
N GLY A 70 10.71 -0.64 -2.73
CA GLY A 70 10.56 0.33 -1.65
C GLY A 70 9.14 0.41 -1.10
N LEU A 71 8.15 -0.04 -1.86
CA LEU A 71 6.76 0.33 -1.60
C LEU A 71 5.79 -0.83 -1.70
N PHE A 72 5.89 -1.68 -2.72
CA PHE A 72 5.14 -2.93 -2.75
C PHE A 72 5.53 -3.82 -1.56
N PHE A 73 6.83 -4.04 -1.38
CA PHE A 73 7.32 -4.81 -0.24
C PHE A 73 7.08 -4.07 1.08
N PHE A 74 7.24 -2.75 1.13
CA PHE A 74 7.03 -1.98 2.36
C PHE A 74 5.57 -1.97 2.81
N GLN A 75 4.61 -1.80 1.90
CA GLN A 75 3.19 -1.77 2.23
C GLN A 75 2.70 -3.17 2.66
N ILE A 76 3.07 -4.23 1.93
CA ILE A 76 2.72 -5.61 2.33
C ILE A 76 3.38 -5.98 3.65
N ARG A 77 4.62 -5.54 3.87
CA ARG A 77 5.32 -5.75 5.14
C ARG A 77 4.68 -4.96 6.28
N ASP A 78 4.28 -3.71 6.08
CA ASP A 78 3.59 -2.89 7.09
C ASP A 78 2.27 -3.57 7.50
N ASP A 79 1.46 -3.97 6.51
CA ASP A 79 0.22 -4.71 6.69
C ASP A 79 0.43 -6.05 7.44
N TYR A 80 1.50 -6.80 7.11
CA TYR A 80 1.83 -8.05 7.82
C TYR A 80 2.33 -7.80 9.25
N CYS A 81 3.21 -6.82 9.43
CA CYS A 81 3.77 -6.47 10.73
C CYS A 81 2.70 -5.93 11.68
N ASN A 82 1.68 -5.22 11.17
CA ASN A 82 0.52 -4.75 11.95
C ASN A 82 -0.19 -5.91 12.67
N LEU A 83 -0.31 -7.08 12.01
CA LEU A 83 -1.04 -8.23 12.53
C LEU A 83 -0.22 -9.14 13.45
N ILE A 84 1.11 -9.19 13.29
CA ILE A 84 1.95 -10.24 13.89
C ILE A 84 2.99 -9.70 14.87
N SER A 85 3.51 -8.48 14.66
CA SER A 85 4.67 -8.02 15.41
C SER A 85 4.28 -7.29 16.70
N MET A 86 4.60 -7.90 17.85
CA MET A 86 4.47 -7.25 19.16
C MET A 86 5.41 -6.06 19.35
N GLU A 87 6.52 -5.99 18.61
CA GLU A 87 7.44 -4.85 18.64
C GLU A 87 6.86 -3.67 17.83
N TYR A 88 6.15 -3.97 16.75
CA TYR A 88 5.40 -2.97 16.00
C TYR A 88 4.18 -2.48 16.78
N SER A 89 3.54 -3.37 17.55
CA SER A 89 2.41 -3.02 18.43
C SER A 89 2.77 -2.13 19.62
N GLN A 90 4.06 -1.96 19.91
CA GLN A 90 4.55 -1.00 20.91
C GLN A 90 4.69 0.41 20.32
N ASN A 91 4.82 0.53 18.99
CA ASN A 91 5.00 1.81 18.28
C ASN A 91 3.72 2.30 17.59
N LYS A 92 2.91 1.39 17.05
CA LYS A 92 1.53 1.58 16.57
C LYS A 92 0.62 0.69 17.41
N THR A 93 -0.64 1.05 17.61
CA THR A 93 -1.58 0.28 18.43
C THR A 93 -1.71 -1.17 17.92
N PHE A 94 -1.87 -2.16 18.82
CA PHE A 94 -1.95 -3.58 18.42
C PHE A 94 -3.15 -3.83 17.48
N CYS A 95 -2.89 -4.43 16.30
CA CYS A 95 -3.90 -4.75 15.29
C CYS A 95 -4.83 -3.58 14.95
N GLU A 96 -4.26 -2.38 14.81
CA GLU A 96 -4.99 -1.17 14.42
C GLU A 96 -5.76 -1.35 13.12
N ASP A 97 -5.20 -2.08 12.14
CA ASP A 97 -5.86 -2.37 10.86
C ASP A 97 -7.19 -3.13 11.03
N LEU A 98 -7.27 -4.01 12.04
CA LEU A 98 -8.52 -4.73 12.35
C LEU A 98 -9.54 -3.81 13.03
N THR A 99 -9.07 -2.89 13.87
CA THR A 99 -9.92 -1.93 14.58
C THR A 99 -10.47 -0.86 13.63
N GLU A 100 -9.66 -0.46 12.65
CA GLU A 100 -10.08 0.46 11.58
C GLU A 100 -10.97 -0.24 10.54
N GLY A 101 -10.96 -1.56 10.44
CA GLY A 101 -11.69 -2.29 9.40
C GLY A 101 -11.00 -2.23 8.04
N LYS A 102 -9.68 -2.00 8.03
CA LYS A 102 -8.87 -1.87 6.81
C LYS A 102 -8.71 -3.21 6.11
N TYR A 103 -8.88 -3.22 4.79
CA TYR A 103 -8.59 -4.37 3.95
C TYR A 103 -7.08 -4.47 3.68
N SER A 104 -6.32 -4.95 4.66
CA SER A 104 -4.89 -5.22 4.50
C SER A 104 -4.64 -6.46 3.63
N PHE A 105 -3.44 -6.60 3.06
CA PHE A 105 -3.13 -7.72 2.14
C PHE A 105 -3.47 -9.12 2.71
N PRO A 106 -3.10 -9.47 3.96
CA PRO A 106 -3.44 -10.78 4.52
C PRO A 106 -4.94 -11.00 4.68
N ILE A 107 -5.70 -9.92 4.95
CA ILE A 107 -7.15 -9.94 5.11
C ILE A 107 -7.84 -10.17 3.77
N ILE A 108 -7.41 -9.44 2.73
CA ILE A 108 -7.87 -9.61 1.35
C ILE A 108 -7.65 -11.06 0.89
N HIS A 109 -6.44 -11.58 1.09
CA HIS A 109 -6.08 -12.94 0.72
C HIS A 109 -6.94 -13.97 1.46
N ALA A 110 -7.19 -13.78 2.76
CA ALA A 110 -8.00 -14.69 3.54
C ALA A 110 -9.48 -14.71 3.11
N ILE A 111 -10.06 -13.55 2.78
CA ILE A 111 -11.44 -13.44 2.29
C ILE A 111 -11.58 -14.10 0.90
N GLN A 112 -10.63 -13.86 -0.02
CA GLN A 112 -10.72 -14.42 -1.37
C GLN A 112 -10.48 -15.93 -1.43
N ASN A 113 -9.57 -16.47 -0.61
CA ASN A 113 -9.32 -17.91 -0.58
C ASN A 113 -10.40 -18.69 0.18
N ARG A 114 -11.23 -18.03 0.99
CA ARG A 114 -12.34 -18.64 1.73
C ARG A 114 -13.62 -17.80 1.63
N PRO A 115 -14.26 -17.74 0.44
CA PRO A 115 -15.43 -16.89 0.23
C PRO A 115 -16.68 -17.31 1.04
N ASN A 116 -16.71 -18.54 1.55
CA ASN A 116 -17.79 -19.04 2.40
C ASN A 116 -17.60 -18.70 3.90
N ASP A 117 -16.49 -18.06 4.26
CA ASP A 117 -16.11 -17.77 5.64
C ASP A 117 -16.23 -16.27 5.94
N ASN A 118 -17.40 -15.86 6.41
CA ASN A 118 -17.70 -14.46 6.72
C ASN A 118 -17.13 -13.99 8.07
N ARG A 119 -16.34 -14.82 8.77
CA ARG A 119 -15.81 -14.46 10.11
C ARG A 119 -14.95 -13.21 10.06
N ILE A 120 -14.09 -13.10 9.05
CA ILE A 120 -13.18 -11.94 8.91
C ILE A 120 -13.97 -10.68 8.58
N GLN A 121 -14.96 -10.76 7.68
CA GLN A 121 -15.82 -9.63 7.36
C GLN A 121 -16.65 -9.15 8.56
N ASN A 122 -17.03 -10.08 9.46
CA ASN A 122 -17.72 -9.73 10.70
C ASN A 122 -16.79 -9.13 11.77
N ILE A 123 -15.48 -9.38 11.70
CA ILE A 123 -14.49 -8.79 12.62
C ILE A 123 -14.16 -7.35 12.22
N LEU A 124 -14.25 -7.02 10.92
CA LEU A 124 -14.01 -5.68 10.38
C LEU A 124 -15.23 -4.74 10.53
N LYS A 125 -16.33 -5.22 11.11
CA LYS A 125 -17.58 -4.48 11.37
C LYS A 125 -17.73 -4.14 12.84
#